data_AF-A0A3D5WQB4-F1
#
_entry.id   AF-A0A3D5WQB4-F1
#
_cell.length_a   1.000
_cell.length_b   1.000
_cell.length_c   1.000
_cell.angle_alpha   90.00
_cell.angle_beta   90.00
_cell.angle_gamma   90.00
#
_symmetry.space_group_name_H-M   'P 1'
#
loop_
_entity.id
_entity.type
_entity.pdbx_description
1 polymer ?
#
loop_
_entity_poly.entity_id
_entity_poly.type
_entity_poly.pdbx_seq_one_letter_code
_entity_poly.pdbx_strand_id
1 'polypeptide(L)' 'MTCCADDVQYMGFLCKADDWSEFKAKQYVTVTARFEYKFMKEYGEEGPVFYAEQVEAAEKPKEELVYFN' A
#
# COMPACT_ATOMS: atom_id res chain seq x y z
N MET A 1 6.29 -10.65 29.66
CA MET A 1 7.14 -9.66 28.97
C MET A 1 7.52 -10.27 27.62
N THR A 2 6.54 -10.34 26.73
CA THR A 2 6.70 -10.92 25.38
C THR A 2 6.41 -9.76 24.45
N CYS A 3 7.47 -9.27 23.83
CA CYS A 3 7.54 -8.01 23.10
C CYS A 3 6.64 -8.09 21.85
N CYS A 4 5.59 -7.27 21.84
CA CYS A 4 4.57 -7.17 20.80
C CYS A 4 5.07 -6.50 19.50
N ALA A 5 6.18 -6.97 18.92
CA ALA A 5 6.77 -6.38 17.71
C ALA A 5 7.12 -7.40 16.62
N ASP A 6 6.79 -8.68 16.80
CA ASP A 6 7.19 -9.75 15.87
C ASP A 6 6.23 -9.94 14.67
N ASP A 7 5.00 -9.41 14.74
CA ASP A 7 3.99 -9.51 13.67
C ASP A 7 3.97 -8.26 12.76
N VAL A 8 5.08 -7.52 12.70
CA VAL A 8 5.20 -6.38 11.77
C VAL A 8 5.57 -6.93 10.41
N GLN A 9 4.55 -7.26 9.62
CA GLN A 9 4.72 -7.67 8.23
C GLN A 9 4.53 -6.50 7.29
N TYR A 10 5.28 -6.50 6.19
CA TYR A 10 5.04 -5.57 5.09
C TYR A 10 3.68 -5.89 4.46
N MET A 11 2.73 -4.99 4.62
CA MET A 11 1.46 -5.08 3.92
C MET A 11 1.57 -4.35 2.58
N GLY A 12 1.62 -5.13 1.49
CA GLY A 12 1.63 -4.62 0.13
C GLY A 12 0.33 -4.93 -0.57
N PHE A 13 -0.32 -3.92 -1.12
CA PHE A 13 -1.46 -4.09 -2.02
C PHE A 13 -1.05 -3.79 -3.44
N LEU A 14 -1.66 -4.48 -4.41
CA LEU A 14 -1.47 -4.18 -5.81
C LEU A 14 -2.11 -2.83 -6.12
N CYS A 15 -1.26 -1.88 -6.50
CA CYS A 15 -1.67 -0.57 -6.96
C CYS A 15 -1.23 -0.40 -8.41
N LYS A 16 -2.18 -0.11 -9.30
CA LYS A 16 -1.93 0.23 -10.70
C LYS A 16 -1.95 1.75 -10.84
N ALA A 17 -0.95 2.31 -11.50
CA ALA A 17 -0.90 3.72 -11.88
C ALA A 17 -0.35 3.82 -13.31
N ASP A 18 -0.69 4.89 -14.01
CA ASP A 18 -0.21 5.16 -15.36
C ASP A 18 1.29 5.43 -15.42
N ASP A 19 1.83 6.14 -14.41
CA ASP A 19 3.27 6.40 -14.29
C ASP A 19 3.73 6.27 -12.83
N TRP A 20 4.83 5.52 -12.65
CA TRP A 20 5.55 5.39 -11.38
C TRP A 20 6.97 5.99 -11.46
N SER A 21 7.35 6.53 -12.61
CA SER A 21 8.72 6.96 -12.92
C SER A 21 9.17 8.12 -12.05
N GLU A 22 8.23 8.95 -11.59
CA GLU A 22 8.48 10.08 -10.70
C GLU A 22 8.73 9.67 -9.23
N PHE A 23 8.37 8.44 -8.84
CA PHE A 23 8.49 7.96 -7.46
C PHE A 23 9.72 7.09 -7.25
N LYS A 24 10.40 7.29 -6.12
CA LYS A 24 11.58 6.50 -5.74
C LYS A 24 11.23 5.46 -4.68
N ALA A 25 11.94 4.34 -4.72
CA ALA A 25 11.87 3.34 -3.66
C ALA A 25 12.20 3.99 -2.29
N LYS A 26 11.46 3.59 -1.24
CA LYS A 26 11.53 4.14 0.13
C LYS A 26 11.08 5.60 0.31
N GLN A 27 10.29 6.13 -0.63
CA GLN A 27 9.64 7.43 -0.48
C GLN A 27 8.29 7.28 0.22
N TYR A 28 7.94 8.26 1.05
CA TYR A 28 6.61 8.38 1.64
C TYR A 28 5.73 9.19 0.70
N VAL A 29 4.56 8.64 0.38
CA VAL A 29 3.58 9.26 -0.50
C VAL A 29 2.18 9.00 0.03
N THR A 30 1.28 9.94 -0.19
CA THR A 30 -0.16 9.76 0.01
C THR A 30 -0.77 9.39 -1.33
N VAL A 31 -1.45 8.26 -1.39
CA VAL A 31 -2.09 7.76 -2.61
C VAL A 31 -3.61 7.80 -2.44
N THR A 32 -4.28 8.55 -3.31
CA THR A 32 -5.72 8.45 -3.51
C THR A 32 -5.97 7.50 -4.67
N ALA A 33 -6.62 6.38 -4.39
CA ALA A 33 -6.86 5.33 -5.37
C ALA A 33 -8.29 4.82 -5.32
N ARG A 34 -8.81 4.43 -6.49
CA ARG A 34 -10.05 3.70 -6.61
C ARG A 34 -9.84 2.24 -6.21
N PHE A 35 -10.65 1.76 -5.28
CA PHE A 35 -10.68 0.36 -4.86
C PHE A 35 -11.61 -0.47 -5.76
N GLU A 36 -11.11 -1.59 -6.26
CA GLU A 36 -11.90 -2.60 -6.97
C GLU A 36 -11.56 -4.00 -6.45
N TYR A 37 -12.58 -4.83 -6.23
CA TYR A 37 -12.38 -6.25 -5.89
C TYR A 37 -12.62 -7.07 -7.15
N LYS A 38 -11.58 -7.66 -7.72
CA LYS A 38 -11.71 -8.46 -8.96
C LYS A 38 -10.63 -9.51 -9.10
N PHE A 39 -10.91 -10.49 -9.96
CA PHE A 39 -9.95 -11.52 -10.32
C PHE A 39 -8.75 -10.91 -11.04
N MET A 40 -7.57 -11.06 -10.47
CA MET A 40 -6.31 -10.63 -11.07
C MET A 40 -5.40 -11.83 -11.25
N LYS A 41 -4.78 -11.93 -12.42
CA LYS A 41 -3.86 -13.02 -12.72
C LYS A 41 -2.62 -12.98 -11.82
N GLU A 42 -2.18 -11.79 -11.40
CA GLU A 42 -1.11 -11.61 -10.42
C GLU A 42 -1.44 -12.24 -9.05
N TYR A 43 -2.70 -12.17 -8.62
CA TYR A 43 -3.17 -12.79 -7.37
C TYR A 43 -3.56 -14.25 -7.55
N GLY A 44 -4.00 -14.65 -8.75
CA GLY A 44 -4.55 -15.99 -9.00
C GLY A 44 -5.97 -16.18 -8.45
N GLU A 45 -6.53 -15.15 -7.82
CA GLU A 45 -7.84 -15.12 -7.18
C GLU A 45 -8.47 -13.71 -7.28
N GLU A 46 -9.71 -13.58 -6.81
CA GLU A 46 -10.36 -12.28 -6.63
C GLU A 46 -9.76 -11.59 -5.40
N GLY A 47 -9.16 -10.42 -5.62
CA GLY A 47 -8.48 -9.68 -4.57
C GLY A 47 -8.65 -8.17 -4.70
N PRO A 48 -8.19 -7.42 -3.68
CA PRO A 48 -8.22 -5.97 -3.68
C PRO A 48 -7.22 -5.41 -4.68
N VAL A 49 -7.71 -4.57 -5.59
CA VAL A 49 -6.90 -3.86 -6.58
C VAL A 49 -7.14 -2.37 -6.41
N PHE A 50 -6.04 -1.64 -6.24
CA PHE A 50 -6.06 -0.18 -6.17
C PHE A 50 -5.66 0.40 -7.52
N TYR A 51 -6.37 1.41 -7.98
CA TYR A 51 -6.01 2.21 -9.15
C TYR A 51 -5.67 3.61 -8.67
N ALA A 52 -4.40 3.98 -8.66
CA ALA A 52 -3.96 5.30 -8.24
C ALA A 52 -4.52 6.37 -9.17
N GLU A 53 -5.29 7.29 -8.59
CA GLU A 53 -5.82 8.48 -9.29
C GLU A 53 -4.95 9.70 -8.99
N GLN A 54 -4.41 9.76 -7.77
CA GLN A 54 -3.52 10.85 -7.34
C GLN A 54 -2.48 10.31 -6.38
N VAL A 55 -1.23 10.74 -6.57
CA VAL A 55 -0.12 10.41 -5.66
C VAL A 55 0.61 11.70 -5.32
N GLU A 56 0.70 12.01 -4.03
CA GLU A 56 1.33 13.24 -3.53
C GLU A 56 2.50 12.88 -2.60
N ALA A 57 3.56 13.68 -2.61
CA ALA A 57 4.68 13.49 -1.69
C ALA A 57 4.19 13.71 -0.25
N ALA A 58 4.52 12.77 0.64
CA ALA A 58 4.14 12.82 2.03
C ALA A 58 5.36 12.76 2.94
N GLU A 59 5.20 13.26 4.16
CA GLU A 59 6.19 13.09 5.21
C GLU A 59 6.09 11.69 5.84
N LYS A 60 7.15 11.29 6.54
CA LYS A 60 7.16 10.03 7.29
C LYS A 60 5.97 10.00 8.27
N PRO A 61 5.17 8.91 8.31
CA PRO A 61 4.05 8.82 9.24
C PRO A 61 4.55 8.85 10.68
N LYS A 62 3.76 9.45 11.58
CA LYS A 62 4.07 9.55 13.01
C LYS A 62 4.16 8.17 13.68
N GLU A 63 3.36 7.22 13.18
CA GLU A 63 3.38 5.82 13.60
C GLU A 63 3.70 4.96 12.38
N GLU A 64 4.77 4.17 12.47
CA GLU A 64 5.20 3.27 11.38
C GLU A 64 4.44 1.94 11.40
N LEU A 65 3.56 1.75 12.38
CA LEU A 65 2.79 0.53 12.60
C LEU A 65 1.30 0.83 12.40
N VAL A 66 0.63 -0.02 11.63
CA VAL A 66 -0.83 0.01 11.47
C VAL A 66 -1.42 -1.07 12.36
N TYR A 67 -2.34 -0.69 13.26
CA TYR A 67 -3.05 -1.62 14.13
C TYR A 67 -4.47 -1.86 13.60
N PHE A 68 -4.79 -3.11 13.29
CA PHE A 68 -6.17 -3.54 12.98
C PHE A 68 -6.84 -3.94 14.30
N ASN A 69 -7.93 -3.25 14.68
CA ASN A 69 -8.77 -3.55 15.86
C ASN A 69 -10.18 -3.89 15.40
#